data_AF-A0A6I9Z298-F1
#
_entry.id   AF-A0A6I9Z298-F1
#
_cell.length_a   1.000
_cell.length_b   1.000
_cell.length_c   1.000
_cell.angle_alpha   90.00
_cell.angle_beta   90.00
_cell.angle_gamma   90.00
#
_symmetry.space_group_name_H-M   'P 1'
#
loop_
_entity.id
_entity.type
_entity.pdbx_description
1 polymer ?
#
loop_
_entity_poly.entity_id
_entity_poly.type
_entity_poly.pdbx_seq_one_letter_code
_entity_poly.pdbx_strand_id
1 'polypeptide(L)'
;MLKKLKSAERLFLLLKKCPPLSFRGNKGRIIQDVQKLVNENPRCWLHTTAVWRSLYDQSAEQLNLCQEYPDSKKQKLEEENHTENEKQKIQIILETDTIKNPIEDQQKCDTHDVCKDNLLPQGRLFLENTPECIQDKSIVCNSYFSFRVSCRCSGILAKLFTAQELGKIIGIALMKNFGWKADLRNPDLEIFVHLNDIYSVIGIPLFRLPLASRAYIKIAGLRSTIAWAMTSLAEIKAGAFVLDPMCGLGTILLEAATEWPNVYYFGSDISDSQLQGAYSNIRDARLTDKIQLFKSSVTGLPFLSESIDVILTDIPFGKKFKLTEDMKFLPRVFQEFERVLCFGGTVVLLLNQELYKCISNDIAQGSRTESSILAESSTDCRQSNLISVEQDIKQESISCGTVSSSQDTREEHLSYKKADLGSLVFIDSFEVSLGKTNAFICKYKKIT
;
A
#
# COMPACT_ATOMS: atom_id res chain seq x y z
N MET A 1 -0.59 -11.24 17.99
CA MET A 1 -1.59 -10.18 17.71
C MET A 1 -1.24 -9.36 16.46
N LEU A 2 -0.05 -8.77 16.34
CA LEU A 2 0.30 -7.83 15.26
C LEU A 2 0.23 -8.39 13.82
N LYS A 3 0.51 -9.68 13.60
CA LYS A 3 0.37 -10.34 12.28
C LYS A 3 -1.09 -10.39 11.78
N LYS A 4 -2.07 -10.17 12.66
CA LYS A 4 -3.50 -10.14 12.30
C LYS A 4 -3.94 -8.78 11.75
N LEU A 5 -3.10 -7.75 11.73
CA LEU A 5 -3.44 -6.47 11.13
C LEU A 5 -3.53 -6.59 9.60
N LYS A 6 -4.72 -6.38 9.05
CA LYS A 6 -5.01 -6.63 7.64
C LYS A 6 -4.89 -5.40 6.75
N SER A 7 -5.17 -4.21 7.29
CA SER A 7 -5.04 -2.92 6.60
C SER A 7 -3.64 -2.30 6.66
N ALA A 8 -2.70 -2.92 7.40
CA ALA A 8 -1.32 -2.45 7.51
C ALA A 8 -0.43 -3.05 6.42
N GLU A 9 0.38 -2.22 5.74
CA GLU A 9 1.33 -2.69 4.73
C GLU A 9 2.61 -3.25 5.36
N ARG A 10 3.25 -2.45 6.23
CA ARG A 10 4.42 -2.83 7.04
C ARG A 10 4.30 -2.19 8.41
N LEU A 11 4.75 -2.91 9.43
CA LEU A 11 4.89 -2.38 10.79
C LEU A 11 6.36 -2.14 11.11
N PHE A 12 6.63 -1.04 11.80
CA PHE A 12 7.96 -0.65 12.21
C PHE A 12 7.96 -0.34 13.70
N LEU A 13 9.00 -0.76 14.40
CA LEU A 13 9.38 -0.15 15.66
C LEU A 13 10.04 1.19 15.32
N LEU A 14 9.34 2.29 15.63
CA LEU A 14 9.82 3.63 15.33
C LEU A 14 11.01 3.97 16.24
N LEU A 15 12.14 4.33 15.64
CA LEU A 15 13.33 4.75 16.36
C LEU A 15 13.40 6.28 16.45
N LYS A 16 13.20 6.96 15.33
CA LYS A 16 13.23 8.42 15.26
C LYS A 16 12.31 8.92 14.15
N LYS A 17 11.57 9.98 14.43
CA LYS A 17 10.90 10.82 13.42
C LYS A 17 11.41 12.24 13.60
N CYS A 18 12.04 12.77 12.56
CA CYS A 18 12.59 14.11 12.53
C CYS A 18 11.87 14.96 11.46
N PRO A 19 11.98 16.29 11.56
CA PRO A 19 11.76 17.18 10.42
C PRO A 19 12.61 16.79 9.20
N PRO A 20 12.32 17.33 8.00
CA PRO A 20 13.13 17.06 6.83
C PRO A 20 14.55 17.61 7.03
N LEU A 21 15.54 16.98 6.40
CA LEU A 21 16.93 17.43 6.50
C LEU A 21 17.07 18.85 5.92
N SER A 22 17.83 19.72 6.59
CA SER A 22 17.99 21.11 6.16
C SER A 22 18.83 21.19 4.88
N PHE A 23 18.26 21.71 3.80
CA PHE A 23 18.90 21.74 2.48
C PHE A 23 19.78 22.97 2.23
N ARG A 24 20.15 23.73 3.27
CA ARG A 24 21.05 24.90 3.12
C ARG A 24 22.52 24.47 3.13
N GLY A 25 22.98 23.78 2.08
CA GLY A 25 24.37 23.33 2.03
C GLY A 25 24.82 22.55 0.80
N ASN A 26 26.13 22.36 0.71
CA ASN A 26 26.77 21.42 -0.23
C ASN A 26 26.50 19.95 0.18
N LYS A 27 26.78 19.00 -0.72
CA LYS A 27 26.60 17.55 -0.45
C LYS A 27 27.25 17.10 0.86
N GLY A 28 28.39 17.68 1.25
CA GLY A 28 29.08 17.35 2.50
C GLY A 28 28.27 17.63 3.76
N ARG A 29 27.58 18.77 3.83
CA ARG A 29 26.69 19.08 4.96
C ARG A 29 25.52 18.11 5.06
N ILE A 30 24.94 17.73 3.93
CA ILE A 30 23.85 16.74 3.90
C ILE A 30 24.34 15.38 4.44
N ILE A 31 25.54 14.96 4.05
CA ILE A 31 26.16 13.72 4.59
C ILE A 31 26.31 13.82 6.10
N GLN A 32 26.79 14.96 6.63
CA GLN A 32 26.92 15.17 8.07
C GLN A 32 25.55 15.09 8.78
N ASP A 33 24.51 15.71 8.22
CA ASP A 33 23.18 15.68 8.81
C ASP A 33 22.55 14.28 8.75
N VAL A 34 22.79 13.51 7.69
CA VAL A 34 22.41 12.09 7.62
C VAL A 34 23.16 11.26 8.67
N GLN A 35 24.45 11.51 8.89
CA GLN A 35 25.22 10.84 9.93
C GLN A 35 24.74 11.19 11.34
N LYS A 36 24.33 12.45 11.57
CA LYS A 36 23.74 12.88 12.85
C LYS A 36 22.48 12.09 13.21
N LEU A 37 21.71 11.62 12.23
CA LEU A 37 20.54 10.76 12.49
C LEU A 37 20.90 9.49 13.28
N VAL A 38 22.13 8.98 13.12
CA VAL A 38 22.65 7.81 13.84
C VAL A 38 23.45 8.24 15.07
N ASN A 39 24.29 9.26 14.94
CA ASN A 39 25.24 9.66 15.99
C ASN A 39 24.56 10.30 17.21
N GLU A 40 23.42 10.95 17.01
CA GLU A 40 22.65 11.55 18.10
C GLU A 40 21.88 10.48 18.87
N ASN A 41 22.11 10.43 20.18
CA ASN A 41 21.38 9.57 21.13
C ASN A 41 21.56 8.04 20.89
N PRO A 42 22.78 7.51 21.06
CA PRO A 42 23.07 6.07 20.87
C PRO A 42 22.27 5.16 21.82
N ARG A 43 21.83 5.67 22.98
CA ARG A 43 20.97 4.92 23.91
C ARG A 43 19.62 4.55 23.29
N CYS A 44 19.05 5.42 22.47
CA CYS A 44 17.79 5.15 21.77
C CYS A 44 17.93 3.94 20.84
N TRP A 45 19.05 3.84 20.12
CA TRP A 45 19.34 2.69 19.26
C TRP A 45 19.43 1.39 20.04
N LEU A 46 20.21 1.37 21.14
CA LEU A 46 20.38 0.19 21.98
C LEU A 46 19.06 -0.26 22.62
N HIS A 47 18.26 0.68 23.12
CA HIS A 47 16.94 0.38 23.68
C HIS A 47 15.99 -0.18 22.60
N THR A 48 15.95 0.45 21.43
CA THR A 48 15.06 0.04 20.33
C THR A 48 15.43 -1.35 19.80
N THR A 49 16.73 -1.67 19.67
CA THR A 49 17.16 -3.01 19.26
C THR A 49 16.91 -4.06 20.33
N ALA A 50 17.05 -3.72 21.61
CA ALA A 50 16.70 -4.62 22.71
C ALA A 50 15.19 -4.96 22.71
N VAL A 51 14.33 -3.95 22.54
CA VAL A 51 12.88 -4.15 22.41
C VAL A 51 12.55 -5.00 21.18
N TRP A 52 13.15 -4.68 20.02
CA TRP A 52 12.95 -5.46 18.80
C TRP A 52 13.35 -6.93 19.00
N ARG A 53 14.49 -7.18 19.65
CA ARG A 53 14.98 -8.53 19.93
C ARG A 53 14.02 -9.30 20.84
N SER A 54 13.54 -8.66 21.91
CA SER A 54 12.55 -9.29 22.79
C SER A 54 11.26 -9.66 22.04
N LEU A 55 10.81 -8.83 21.10
CA LEU A 55 9.64 -9.14 20.26
C LEU A 55 9.92 -10.28 19.27
N TYR A 56 11.14 -10.32 18.73
CA TYR A 56 11.56 -11.36 17.79
C TYR A 56 11.65 -12.74 18.48
N ASP A 57 12.32 -12.81 19.63
CA ASP A 57 12.55 -14.06 20.37
C ASP A 57 11.21 -14.69 20.83
N GLN A 58 10.27 -13.88 21.33
CA GLN A 58 8.91 -14.33 21.67
C GLN A 58 8.15 -14.89 20.45
N SER A 59 8.40 -14.34 19.25
CA SER A 59 7.77 -14.82 18.03
C SER A 59 8.37 -16.13 17.52
N ALA A 60 9.65 -16.39 17.80
CA ALA A 60 10.34 -17.64 17.50
C ALA A 60 9.89 -18.76 18.45
N GLU A 61 9.71 -18.48 19.74
CA GLU A 61 9.18 -19.43 20.71
C GLU A 61 7.73 -19.85 20.38
N GLN A 62 6.88 -18.92 19.93
CA GLN A 62 5.52 -19.23 19.48
C GLN A 62 5.47 -20.10 18.21
N LEU A 63 6.49 -20.06 17.35
CA LEU A 63 6.57 -20.93 16.17
C LEU A 63 6.95 -22.37 16.56
N ASN A 64 7.76 -22.54 17.61
CA ASN A 64 8.15 -23.87 18.11
C ASN A 64 7.00 -24.57 18.87
N LEU A 65 6.10 -23.82 19.51
CA LEU A 65 4.92 -24.37 20.19
C LEU A 65 3.75 -24.75 19.23
N CYS A 66 3.74 -24.24 18.00
CA CYS A 66 2.67 -24.54 17.03
C CYS A 66 2.94 -25.80 16.18
N GLN A 67 4.03 -26.54 16.42
CA GLN A 67 4.41 -27.75 15.67
C GLN A 67 3.99 -29.07 16.32
N GLU A 68 3.32 -29.08 17.46
CA GLU A 68 2.79 -30.31 18.06
C GLU A 68 1.27 -30.40 17.83
N TYR A 69 0.87 -31.17 16.82
CA TYR A 69 -0.46 -31.77 16.74
C TYR A 69 -0.34 -33.30 16.57
N PRO A 70 -1.29 -34.07 17.12
CA PRO A 70 -1.05 -35.43 17.61
C PRO A 70 -1.12 -36.52 16.53
N ASP A 71 -0.30 -37.55 16.74
CA ASP A 71 -0.27 -38.82 16.03
C ASP A 71 -1.67 -39.44 15.83
N SER A 72 -1.95 -39.87 14.59
CA SER A 72 -3.04 -40.81 14.30
C SER A 72 -2.50 -42.06 13.60
N LYS A 73 -2.88 -43.20 14.18
CA LYS A 73 -2.37 -44.55 13.91
C LYS A 73 -2.92 -45.15 12.61
N LYS A 74 -2.01 -45.89 11.94
CA LYS A 74 -2.19 -47.13 11.14
C LYS A 74 -2.91 -47.06 9.78
N GLN A 75 -2.20 -47.46 8.72
CA GLN A 75 -2.25 -48.86 8.24
C GLN A 75 -1.03 -49.19 7.36
N LYS A 76 -0.49 -50.40 7.58
CA LYS A 76 0.61 -51.03 6.84
C LYS A 76 0.13 -51.48 5.45
N LEU A 77 0.94 -51.26 4.42
CA LEU A 77 1.24 -52.29 3.44
C LEU A 77 2.73 -52.19 3.09
N GLU A 78 3.42 -53.31 3.21
CA GLU A 78 4.84 -53.50 2.93
C GLU A 78 5.03 -53.66 1.41
N GLU A 79 6.01 -52.97 0.83
CA GLU A 79 7.04 -53.60 -0.02
C GLU A 79 8.23 -52.65 -0.29
N GLU A 80 9.40 -53.19 0.06
CA GLU A 80 10.81 -52.82 -0.10
C GLU A 80 11.23 -52.37 -1.52
N ASN A 81 12.35 -51.70 -1.83
CA ASN A 81 13.54 -51.20 -1.15
C ASN A 81 14.26 -50.22 -2.13
N HIS A 82 14.83 -49.11 -1.63
CA HIS A 82 16.19 -48.60 -1.89
C HIS A 82 16.38 -47.07 -1.79
N THR A 83 16.94 -46.68 -0.64
CA THR A 83 18.11 -45.79 -0.41
C THR A 83 18.12 -44.31 -0.86
N GLU A 84 18.08 -43.44 0.16
CA GLU A 84 18.93 -42.24 0.39
C GLU A 84 18.94 -41.08 -0.64
N ASN A 85 18.21 -39.99 -0.32
CA ASN A 85 18.82 -38.73 0.17
C ASN A 85 17.76 -37.62 0.33
N GLU A 86 17.23 -37.48 1.55
CA GLU A 86 16.59 -36.26 2.02
C GLU A 86 17.65 -35.28 2.52
N LYS A 87 17.99 -34.28 1.71
CA LYS A 87 18.53 -32.96 2.12
C LYS A 87 18.87 -32.15 0.88
N GLN A 88 17.85 -31.56 0.23
CA GLN A 88 17.99 -30.41 -0.67
C GLN A 88 16.61 -30.07 -1.25
N LYS A 89 15.88 -29.13 -0.63
CA LYS A 89 14.76 -28.42 -1.30
C LYS A 89 14.22 -27.26 -0.48
N ILE A 90 15.04 -26.24 -0.22
CA ILE A 90 14.55 -24.85 -0.10
C ILE A 90 15.60 -23.93 -0.74
N GLN A 91 15.62 -23.92 -2.06
CA GLN A 91 16.17 -22.82 -2.85
C GLN A 91 15.32 -22.72 -4.11
N ILE A 92 15.14 -21.50 -4.61
CA ILE A 92 14.28 -21.03 -5.72
C ILE A 92 13.07 -20.26 -5.20
N ILE A 93 13.22 -18.94 -5.10
CA ILE A 93 12.54 -17.92 -5.93
C ILE A 93 13.10 -16.56 -5.47
N LEU A 94 13.93 -15.93 -6.30
CA LEU A 94 14.13 -14.48 -6.37
C LEU A 94 15.00 -14.21 -7.60
N GLU A 95 14.37 -14.21 -8.77
CA GLU A 95 14.96 -13.66 -9.98
C GLU A 95 13.84 -13.28 -10.96
N THR A 96 13.49 -11.99 -10.96
CA THR A 96 13.10 -11.23 -12.16
C THR A 96 13.19 -9.75 -11.85
N ASP A 97 14.21 -9.10 -12.40
CA ASP A 97 14.09 -7.91 -13.27
C ASP A 97 15.39 -7.11 -13.22
N THR A 98 16.26 -7.30 -14.20
CA THR A 98 17.11 -6.21 -14.68
C THR A 98 17.37 -6.39 -16.17
N ILE A 99 17.00 -5.35 -16.90
CA ILE A 99 17.09 -5.20 -18.35
C ILE A 99 18.57 -5.12 -18.77
N LYS A 100 18.88 -5.79 -19.89
CA LYS A 100 20.18 -5.88 -20.57
C LYS A 100 20.73 -4.51 -21.01
N ASN A 101 22.05 -4.34 -20.94
CA ASN A 101 22.91 -4.11 -22.11
C ASN A 101 24.40 -4.35 -21.77
N PRO A 102 25.23 -4.78 -22.76
CA PRO A 102 26.50 -5.46 -22.52
C PRO A 102 27.72 -4.54 -22.65
N ILE A 103 28.76 -4.76 -21.83
CA ILE A 103 30.14 -4.36 -22.15
C ILE A 103 31.07 -5.48 -21.69
N GLU A 104 31.97 -5.85 -22.60
CA GLU A 104 32.91 -6.96 -22.57
C GLU A 104 34.05 -6.82 -21.55
N ASP A 105 34.58 -7.98 -21.18
CA ASP A 105 35.80 -8.24 -20.40
C ASP A 105 37.05 -7.51 -20.94
N GLN A 106 38.02 -7.21 -20.05
CA GLN A 106 39.26 -8.00 -19.93
C GLN A 106 40.30 -7.40 -18.94
N GLN A 107 41.03 -8.33 -18.31
CA GLN A 107 42.43 -8.28 -17.79
C GLN A 107 42.76 -7.97 -16.31
N LYS A 108 42.91 -9.08 -15.55
CA LYS A 108 44.06 -9.60 -14.76
C LYS A 108 45.13 -8.66 -14.13
N CYS A 109 45.46 -8.93 -12.86
CA CYS A 109 46.75 -9.45 -12.30
C CYS A 109 46.68 -9.44 -10.75
N ASP A 110 46.77 -10.58 -10.05
CA ASP A 110 47.96 -11.22 -9.45
C ASP A 110 48.71 -10.30 -8.46
N THR A 111 48.82 -10.55 -7.14
CA THR A 111 49.72 -11.55 -6.49
C THR A 111 49.73 -11.37 -4.94
N HIS A 112 49.90 -12.49 -4.18
CA HIS A 112 50.72 -12.74 -2.94
C HIS A 112 50.66 -11.78 -1.71
N ASP A 113 50.86 -12.14 -0.44
CA ASP A 113 51.15 -13.40 0.28
C ASP A 113 51.04 -13.19 1.82
N VAL A 114 50.80 -14.30 2.53
CA VAL A 114 51.39 -14.74 3.83
C VAL A 114 51.05 -14.02 5.15
N CYS A 115 50.29 -14.76 5.97
CA CYS A 115 50.26 -14.70 7.44
C CYS A 115 51.53 -15.30 8.07
N LYS A 116 51.93 -14.79 9.23
CA LYS A 116 52.74 -15.56 10.21
C LYS A 116 52.14 -15.46 11.61
N ASP A 117 51.77 -16.64 12.11
CA ASP A 117 51.42 -16.97 13.49
C ASP A 117 52.61 -16.84 14.44
N ASN A 118 52.33 -16.68 15.74
CA ASN A 118 53.01 -17.42 16.82
C ASN A 118 52.17 -17.40 18.11
N LEU A 119 52.00 -18.59 18.70
CA LEU A 119 51.23 -18.91 19.91
C LEU A 119 52.06 -18.85 21.21
N LEU A 120 51.44 -18.31 22.30
CA LEU A 120 51.40 -18.74 23.75
C LEU A 120 52.72 -18.99 24.54
N PRO A 121 52.77 -19.20 25.90
CA PRO A 121 51.70 -19.42 26.92
C PRO A 121 51.85 -18.79 28.34
N GLN A 122 50.75 -18.83 29.12
CA GLN A 122 50.57 -19.11 30.57
C GLN A 122 51.22 -18.25 31.70
N GLY A 123 50.37 -17.88 32.68
CA GLY A 123 50.76 -17.55 34.05
C GLY A 123 49.58 -17.15 34.95
N ARG A 124 49.10 -18.07 35.79
CA ARG A 124 48.19 -17.77 36.93
C ARG A 124 49.02 -17.33 38.13
N LEU A 125 48.56 -16.32 38.86
CA LEU A 125 48.85 -16.13 40.29
C LEU A 125 47.71 -15.34 40.94
N PHE A 126 47.16 -15.91 42.01
CA PHE A 126 46.19 -15.31 42.93
C PHE A 126 46.98 -14.63 44.07
N LEU A 127 46.54 -13.45 44.53
CA LEU A 127 46.46 -13.13 45.96
C LEU A 127 45.60 -11.88 46.24
N GLU A 128 44.58 -12.09 47.07
CA GLU A 128 44.04 -11.27 48.17
C GLU A 128 43.33 -9.91 47.99
N ASN A 129 42.37 -9.73 48.91
CA ASN A 129 41.22 -8.82 48.90
C ASN A 129 41.49 -7.54 49.70
N THR A 130 40.84 -6.42 49.36
CA THR A 130 39.97 -5.57 50.21
C THR A 130 39.46 -4.33 49.43
N PRO A 131 38.36 -3.65 49.86
CA PRO A 131 37.19 -3.43 49.02
C PRO A 131 37.01 -1.96 48.60
N GLU A 132 35.89 -1.71 47.91
CA GLU A 132 35.30 -0.40 47.54
C GLU A 132 35.54 0.07 46.10
N CYS A 133 34.57 -0.22 45.23
CA CYS A 133 33.60 0.81 44.83
C CYS A 133 32.51 0.14 44.01
N ILE A 134 31.25 0.40 44.38
CA ILE A 134 30.07 -0.05 43.64
C ILE A 134 30.12 0.59 42.25
N GLN A 135 30.58 -0.17 41.26
CA GLN A 135 30.32 0.13 39.86
C GLN A 135 29.21 -0.79 39.40
N ASP A 136 28.04 -0.18 39.20
CA ASP A 136 26.95 -0.72 38.42
C ASP A 136 27.53 -1.41 37.18
N LYS A 137 27.42 -2.74 37.16
CA LYS A 137 27.63 -3.52 35.94
C LYS A 137 26.52 -3.14 34.97
N SER A 138 26.79 -2.08 34.21
CA SER A 138 26.21 -1.83 32.90
C SER A 138 26.13 -3.17 32.17
N ILE A 139 24.92 -3.70 32.03
CA ILE A 139 24.63 -4.84 31.17
C ILE A 139 24.89 -4.36 29.73
N VAL A 140 26.16 -4.40 29.32
CA VAL A 140 26.53 -4.30 27.90
C VAL A 140 26.22 -5.67 27.32
N CYS A 141 24.96 -5.88 26.96
CA CYS A 141 24.62 -6.93 26.00
C CYS A 141 25.27 -6.53 24.67
N ASN A 142 26.52 -6.95 24.46
CA ASN A 142 27.20 -6.88 23.18
C ASN A 142 26.56 -7.92 22.24
N SER A 143 25.34 -7.65 21.82
CA SER A 143 24.70 -8.39 20.74
C SER A 143 25.29 -7.90 19.43
N TYR A 144 26.26 -8.65 18.90
CA TYR A 144 26.73 -8.46 17.53
C TYR A 144 25.61 -8.84 16.56
N PHE A 145 24.94 -7.83 15.98
CA PHE A 145 23.99 -8.06 14.89
C PHE A 145 24.70 -7.99 13.55
N SER A 146 24.34 -8.91 12.64
CA SER A 146 24.44 -8.62 11.22
C SER A 146 23.26 -7.72 10.81
N PHE A 147 23.49 -6.72 9.97
CA PHE A 147 22.44 -5.76 9.61
C PHE A 147 22.51 -5.28 8.16
N ARG A 148 21.37 -4.80 7.66
CA ARG A 148 21.30 -3.99 6.43
C ARG A 148 20.58 -2.69 6.67
N VAL A 149 20.85 -1.70 5.82
CA VAL A 149 20.07 -0.47 5.74
C VAL A 149 19.24 -0.48 4.47
N SER A 150 17.92 -0.36 4.61
CA SER A 150 16.97 -0.22 3.51
C SER A 150 16.46 1.21 3.48
N CYS A 151 17.00 2.02 2.57
CA CYS A 151 16.64 3.43 2.45
C CYS A 151 15.60 3.63 1.35
N ARG A 152 14.61 4.47 1.62
CA ARG A 152 13.76 5.13 0.63
C ARG A 152 14.00 6.62 0.68
N CYS A 153 14.13 7.21 -0.49
CA CYS A 153 14.43 8.62 -0.65
C CYS A 153 13.50 9.19 -1.72
N SER A 154 12.89 10.34 -1.46
CA SER A 154 12.08 11.08 -2.41
C SER A 154 12.34 12.58 -2.28
N GLY A 155 11.78 13.37 -3.20
CA GLY A 155 11.89 14.82 -3.15
C GLY A 155 13.26 15.36 -3.57
N ILE A 156 13.72 16.40 -2.88
CA ILE A 156 14.98 17.10 -3.18
C ILE A 156 16.18 16.16 -2.98
N LEU A 157 16.20 15.33 -1.92
CA LEU A 157 17.31 14.40 -1.69
C LEU A 157 17.49 13.41 -2.84
N ALA A 158 16.40 12.91 -3.42
CA ALA A 158 16.45 11.92 -4.49
C ALA A 158 17.08 12.48 -5.78
N LYS A 159 17.15 13.81 -5.94
CA LYS A 159 17.86 14.47 -7.04
C LYS A 159 19.38 14.55 -6.80
N LEU A 160 19.82 14.47 -5.54
CA LEU A 160 21.21 14.68 -5.13
C LEU A 160 21.94 13.38 -4.80
N PHE A 161 21.21 12.40 -4.28
CA PHE A 161 21.71 11.12 -3.82
C PHE A 161 20.77 9.99 -4.23
N THR A 162 21.37 8.86 -4.57
CA THR A 162 20.65 7.59 -4.64
C THR A 162 20.31 7.10 -3.23
N ALA A 163 19.24 6.33 -3.11
CA ALA A 163 18.90 5.69 -1.84
C ALA A 163 20.01 4.75 -1.34
N GLN A 164 20.78 4.15 -2.25
CA GLN A 164 21.91 3.28 -1.91
C GLN A 164 23.08 4.04 -1.28
N GLU A 165 23.43 5.22 -1.82
CA GLU A 165 24.46 6.09 -1.23
C GLU A 165 24.10 6.50 0.19
N LEU A 166 22.85 6.92 0.42
CA LEU A 166 22.36 7.30 1.75
C LEU A 166 22.35 6.11 2.70
N GLY A 167 21.90 4.94 2.23
CA GLY A 167 21.97 3.69 2.97
C GLY A 167 23.39 3.32 3.39
N LYS A 168 24.38 3.50 2.50
CA LYS A 168 25.80 3.26 2.78
C LYS A 168 26.34 4.23 3.85
N ILE A 169 26.02 5.53 3.76
CA ILE A 169 26.45 6.54 4.74
C ILE A 169 25.94 6.16 6.15
N ILE A 170 24.66 5.83 6.25
CA ILE A 170 24.03 5.40 7.51
C ILE A 170 24.64 4.09 8.00
N GLY A 171 24.86 3.13 7.11
CA GLY A 171 25.50 1.85 7.43
C GLY A 171 26.89 2.02 8.02
N ILE A 172 27.73 2.87 7.42
CA ILE A 172 29.07 3.18 7.96
C ILE A 172 28.98 3.81 9.35
N ALA A 173 28.03 4.73 9.57
CA ALA A 173 27.83 5.33 10.89
C ALA A 173 27.42 4.29 11.95
N LEU A 174 26.51 3.36 11.59
CA LEU A 174 26.09 2.27 12.49
C LEU A 174 27.26 1.33 12.82
N MET A 175 28.06 0.95 11.83
CA MET A 175 29.26 0.12 12.04
C MET A 175 30.25 0.78 12.99
N LYS A 176 30.50 2.09 12.81
CA LYS A 176 31.43 2.84 13.67
C LYS A 176 30.92 3.00 15.10
N ASN A 177 29.63 3.26 15.29
CA ASN A 177 29.08 3.57 16.60
C ASN A 177 28.77 2.33 17.44
N PHE A 178 28.38 1.22 16.79
CA PHE A 178 27.88 0.03 17.48
C PHE A 178 28.68 -1.24 17.19
N GLY A 179 29.66 -1.20 16.28
CA GLY A 179 30.46 -2.38 15.91
C GLY A 179 29.67 -3.46 15.16
N TRP A 180 28.48 -3.14 14.63
CA TRP A 180 27.66 -4.11 13.90
C TRP A 180 28.28 -4.48 12.54
N LYS A 181 27.95 -5.67 12.04
CA LYS A 181 28.49 -6.19 10.77
C LYS A 181 27.46 -6.03 9.65
N ALA A 182 27.84 -5.44 8.53
CA ALA A 182 26.93 -5.35 7.39
C ALA A 182 26.72 -6.73 6.72
N ASP A 183 25.47 -7.13 6.53
CA ASP A 183 25.05 -8.26 5.70
C ASP A 183 23.84 -7.82 4.85
N LEU A 184 24.03 -7.68 3.54
CA LEU A 184 22.98 -7.20 2.64
C LEU A 184 22.00 -8.31 2.21
N ARG A 185 22.40 -9.58 2.35
CA ARG A 185 21.66 -10.75 1.83
C ARG A 185 20.81 -11.39 2.90
N ASN A 186 21.40 -11.69 4.06
CA ASN A 186 20.70 -12.35 5.16
C ASN A 186 21.02 -11.70 6.53
N PRO A 187 20.64 -10.43 6.71
CA PRO A 187 20.84 -9.74 7.98
C PRO A 187 19.93 -10.30 9.07
N ASP A 188 20.42 -10.25 10.32
CA ASP A 188 19.57 -10.39 11.50
C ASP A 188 18.61 -9.19 11.60
N LEU A 189 19.12 -7.99 11.34
CA LEU A 189 18.42 -6.73 11.54
C LEU A 189 18.31 -5.89 10.26
N GLU A 190 17.09 -5.49 9.89
CA GLU A 190 16.87 -4.45 8.87
C GLU A 190 16.64 -3.10 9.54
N ILE A 191 17.42 -2.09 9.17
CA ILE A 191 17.15 -0.70 9.51
C ILE A 191 16.49 -0.04 8.31
N PHE A 192 15.24 0.39 8.48
CA PHE A 192 14.50 1.09 7.44
C PHE A 192 14.59 2.60 7.65
N VAL A 193 14.94 3.32 6.59
CA VAL A 193 15.08 4.76 6.59
C VAL A 193 14.25 5.35 5.47
N HIS A 194 13.38 6.30 5.78
CA HIS A 194 12.61 7.05 4.79
C HIS A 194 12.91 8.54 4.93
N LEU A 195 13.51 9.11 3.89
CA LEU A 195 13.87 10.52 3.81
C LEU A 195 13.05 11.18 2.71
N ASN A 196 12.31 12.22 3.06
CA ASN A 196 11.55 13.02 2.09
C ASN A 196 11.51 14.49 2.52
N ASP A 197 10.84 15.33 1.71
CA ASP A 197 10.79 16.78 1.91
C ASP A 197 9.90 17.21 3.09
N ILE A 198 9.18 16.27 3.73
CA ILE A 198 8.25 16.54 4.83
C ILE A 198 8.82 16.03 6.16
N TYR A 199 9.48 14.87 6.17
CA TYR A 199 10.05 14.26 7.37
C TYR A 199 11.16 13.25 7.03
N SER A 200 11.94 12.93 8.07
CA SER A 200 12.87 11.80 8.07
C SER A 200 12.43 10.79 9.12
N VAL A 201 12.27 9.52 8.73
CA VAL A 201 11.86 8.44 9.62
C VAL A 201 12.89 7.32 9.60
N ILE A 202 13.27 6.86 10.79
CA ILE A 202 14.11 5.68 11.00
C ILE A 202 13.34 4.70 11.88
N GLY A 203 13.34 3.45 11.49
CA GLY A 203 12.74 2.39 12.29
C GLY A 203 13.23 1.01 11.90
N ILE A 204 12.80 0.03 12.67
CA ILE A 204 13.14 -1.38 12.47
C ILE A 204 11.85 -2.09 12.03
N PRO A 205 11.77 -2.68 10.83
CA PRO A 205 10.61 -3.47 10.44
C PRO A 205 10.42 -4.62 11.43
N LEU A 206 9.19 -4.79 11.91
CA LEU A 206 8.86 -5.90 12.81
C LEU A 206 8.82 -7.25 12.08
N PHE A 207 8.60 -7.23 10.77
CA PHE A 207 8.51 -8.42 9.92
C PHE A 207 9.40 -8.29 8.70
N ARG A 208 10.05 -9.41 8.34
CA ARG A 208 10.88 -9.51 7.12
C ARG A 208 10.06 -9.29 5.85
N LEU A 209 8.87 -9.87 5.79
CA LEU A 209 7.92 -9.69 4.69
C LEU A 209 6.83 -8.67 5.08
N PRO A 210 6.34 -7.83 4.14
CA PRO A 210 5.20 -6.96 4.38
C PRO A 210 3.95 -7.75 4.82
N LEU A 211 3.13 -7.16 5.69
CA LEU A 211 1.85 -7.75 6.10
C LEU A 211 0.85 -7.81 4.94
N ALA A 212 0.96 -6.88 3.99
CA ALA A 212 0.20 -6.90 2.75
C ALA A 212 0.52 -8.11 1.85
N SER A 213 1.65 -8.78 2.06
CA SER A 213 2.00 -9.99 1.31
C SER A 213 1.22 -11.17 1.87
N ARG A 214 0.16 -11.56 1.16
CA ARG A 214 -0.69 -12.68 1.53
C ARG A 214 -0.17 -13.97 0.92
N ALA A 215 0.13 -14.97 1.75
CA ALA A 215 0.66 -16.25 1.26
C ALA A 215 -0.29 -16.96 0.28
N TYR A 216 -1.60 -16.70 0.39
CA TYR A 216 -2.67 -17.25 -0.43
C TYR A 216 -2.92 -16.47 -1.74
N ILE A 217 -2.23 -15.35 -1.99
CA ILE A 217 -2.30 -14.63 -3.27
C ILE A 217 -0.96 -14.81 -3.97
N LYS A 218 -0.96 -15.48 -5.13
CA LYS A 218 0.26 -15.75 -5.91
C LYS A 218 0.45 -14.73 -7.02
N ILE A 219 -0.62 -14.35 -7.70
CA ILE A 219 -0.63 -13.39 -8.78
C ILE A 219 -1.18 -12.08 -8.24
N ALA A 220 -0.35 -11.04 -8.20
CA ALA A 220 -0.69 -9.76 -7.59
C ALA A 220 -1.67 -8.96 -8.45
N GLY A 221 -2.83 -8.63 -7.88
CA GLY A 221 -3.80 -7.66 -8.42
C GLY A 221 -3.82 -6.37 -7.60
N LEU A 222 -5.02 -5.90 -7.24
CA LEU A 222 -5.20 -4.82 -6.27
C LEU A 222 -4.45 -5.13 -4.96
N ARG A 223 -3.91 -4.11 -4.30
CA ARG A 223 -3.23 -4.31 -3.00
C ARG A 223 -4.20 -4.89 -1.97
N SER A 224 -3.80 -5.98 -1.32
CA SER A 224 -4.62 -6.67 -0.32
C SER A 224 -5.09 -5.78 0.83
N THR A 225 -4.29 -4.78 1.24
CA THR A 225 -4.69 -3.82 2.28
C THR A 225 -5.87 -2.94 1.84
N ILE A 226 -5.92 -2.57 0.56
CA ILE A 226 -7.01 -1.79 -0.03
C ILE A 226 -8.23 -2.67 -0.24
N ALA A 227 -8.04 -3.86 -0.82
CA ALA A 227 -9.10 -4.84 -0.97
C ALA A 227 -9.78 -5.18 0.38
N TRP A 228 -9.01 -5.42 1.43
CA TRP A 228 -9.54 -5.66 2.77
C TRP A 228 -10.24 -4.43 3.37
N ALA A 229 -9.72 -3.22 3.13
CA ALA A 229 -10.39 -2.01 3.59
C ALA A 229 -11.78 -1.86 2.93
N MET A 230 -11.87 -2.10 1.61
CA MET A 230 -13.15 -2.09 0.89
C MET A 230 -14.14 -3.11 1.45
N THR A 231 -13.70 -4.36 1.66
CA THR A 231 -14.57 -5.44 2.17
C THR A 231 -15.05 -5.15 3.60
N SER A 232 -14.19 -4.54 4.44
CA SER A 232 -14.56 -4.15 5.81
C SER A 232 -15.64 -3.08 5.88
N LEU A 233 -15.74 -2.22 4.87
CA LEU A 233 -16.75 -1.15 4.79
C LEU A 233 -18.11 -1.65 4.26
N ALA A 234 -18.15 -2.85 3.68
CA ALA A 234 -19.32 -3.39 3.01
C ALA A 234 -20.33 -4.07 3.94
N GLU A 235 -20.03 -4.21 5.24
CA GLU A 235 -20.96 -4.76 6.24
C GLU A 235 -21.53 -6.13 5.84
N ILE A 236 -20.68 -7.01 5.29
CA ILE A 236 -21.08 -8.32 4.77
C ILE A 236 -21.68 -9.18 5.89
N LYS A 237 -22.89 -9.70 5.64
CA LYS A 237 -23.61 -10.59 6.56
C LYS A 237 -23.42 -12.04 6.17
N ALA A 238 -23.52 -12.95 7.15
CA ALA A 238 -23.53 -14.37 6.87
C ALA A 238 -24.72 -14.74 5.96
N GLY A 239 -24.48 -15.61 4.98
CA GLY A 239 -25.45 -16.01 3.96
C GLY A 239 -25.60 -15.02 2.79
N ALA A 240 -24.89 -13.89 2.79
CA ALA A 240 -25.00 -12.89 1.74
C ALA A 240 -24.44 -13.38 0.39
N PHE A 241 -24.96 -12.79 -0.69
CA PHE A 241 -24.46 -12.89 -2.05
C PHE A 241 -23.62 -11.65 -2.37
N VAL A 242 -22.31 -11.85 -2.57
CA VAL A 242 -21.34 -10.78 -2.84
C VAL A 242 -20.83 -10.89 -4.27
N LEU A 243 -20.86 -9.80 -5.00
CA LEU A 243 -20.42 -9.71 -6.39
C LEU A 243 -19.25 -8.73 -6.56
N ASP A 244 -18.21 -9.17 -7.26
CA ASP A 244 -17.24 -8.30 -7.92
C ASP A 244 -17.38 -8.43 -9.43
N PRO A 245 -18.09 -7.50 -10.10
CA PRO A 245 -18.43 -7.62 -11.51
C PRO A 245 -17.27 -7.24 -12.46
N MET A 246 -16.13 -6.80 -11.91
CA MET A 246 -14.89 -6.47 -12.63
C MET A 246 -13.69 -7.00 -11.84
N CYS A 247 -13.71 -8.31 -11.56
CA CYS A 247 -12.88 -8.90 -10.51
C CYS A 247 -11.39 -8.93 -10.80
N GLY A 248 -10.96 -8.75 -12.06
CA GLY A 248 -9.56 -8.85 -12.45
C GLY A 248 -8.95 -10.18 -11.98
N LEU A 249 -7.90 -10.08 -11.15
CA LEU A 249 -7.21 -11.23 -10.55
C LEU A 249 -7.84 -11.75 -9.24
N GLY A 250 -9.02 -11.26 -8.87
CA GLY A 250 -9.84 -11.76 -7.76
C GLY A 250 -9.41 -11.31 -6.36
N THR A 251 -8.50 -10.34 -6.21
CA THR A 251 -7.95 -9.96 -4.90
C THR A 251 -9.04 -9.52 -3.90
N ILE A 252 -10.05 -8.77 -4.34
CA ILE A 252 -11.16 -8.32 -3.49
C ILE A 252 -11.92 -9.52 -2.94
N LEU A 253 -12.34 -10.44 -3.81
CA LEU A 253 -13.05 -11.66 -3.43
C LEU A 253 -12.22 -12.56 -2.51
N LEU A 254 -10.90 -12.67 -2.74
CA LEU A 254 -10.02 -13.46 -1.88
C LEU A 254 -9.91 -12.88 -0.46
N GLU A 255 -9.72 -11.56 -0.32
CA GLU A 255 -9.72 -10.94 1.00
C GLU A 255 -11.09 -11.08 1.67
N ALA A 256 -12.18 -10.91 0.93
CA ALA A 256 -13.54 -11.06 1.45
C ALA A 256 -13.80 -12.49 1.96
N ALA A 257 -13.59 -13.50 1.11
CA ALA A 257 -13.87 -14.89 1.45
C ALA A 257 -12.97 -15.44 2.56
N THR A 258 -11.76 -14.90 2.70
CA THR A 258 -10.86 -15.24 3.83
C THR A 258 -11.39 -14.71 5.16
N GLU A 259 -12.05 -13.55 5.17
CA GLU A 259 -12.53 -12.88 6.38
C GLU A 259 -13.97 -13.26 6.75
N TRP A 260 -14.85 -13.46 5.76
CA TRP A 260 -16.25 -13.87 5.93
C TRP A 260 -16.53 -15.23 5.23
N PRO A 261 -16.17 -16.37 5.84
CA PRO A 261 -16.24 -17.68 5.18
C PRO A 261 -17.68 -18.23 4.94
N ASN A 262 -18.68 -17.64 5.60
CA ASN A 262 -20.09 -18.06 5.54
C ASN A 262 -20.87 -17.20 4.55
N VAL A 263 -20.32 -16.94 3.37
CA VAL A 263 -20.84 -16.03 2.33
C VAL A 263 -20.61 -16.67 0.96
N TYR A 264 -21.45 -16.32 -0.01
CA TYR A 264 -21.31 -16.76 -1.41
C TYR A 264 -20.75 -15.64 -2.27
N TYR A 265 -19.68 -15.93 -3.00
CA TYR A 265 -18.94 -14.94 -3.77
C TYR A 265 -19.00 -15.21 -5.26
N PHE A 266 -19.19 -14.14 -6.02
CA PHE A 266 -19.29 -14.16 -7.46
C PHE A 266 -18.32 -13.15 -8.04
N GLY A 267 -17.54 -13.56 -9.03
CA GLY A 267 -16.62 -12.69 -9.76
C GLY A 267 -16.87 -12.75 -11.25
N SER A 268 -16.90 -11.60 -11.91
CA SER A 268 -16.87 -11.54 -13.36
C SER A 268 -15.83 -10.59 -13.90
N ASP A 269 -15.33 -10.90 -15.09
CA ASP A 269 -14.49 -10.02 -15.88
C ASP A 269 -14.73 -10.33 -17.37
N ILE A 270 -14.48 -9.34 -18.23
CA ILE A 270 -14.57 -9.51 -19.68
C ILE A 270 -13.37 -10.26 -20.26
N SER A 271 -12.25 -10.28 -19.51
CA SER A 271 -10.97 -10.81 -19.96
C SER A 271 -10.74 -12.23 -19.46
N ASP A 272 -10.58 -13.19 -20.38
CA ASP A 272 -10.27 -14.58 -20.02
C ASP A 272 -8.93 -14.70 -19.28
N SER A 273 -7.95 -13.85 -19.60
CA SER A 273 -6.64 -13.88 -18.94
C SER A 273 -6.73 -13.42 -17.48
N GLN A 274 -7.58 -12.44 -17.18
CA GLN A 274 -7.86 -12.02 -15.80
C GLN A 274 -8.56 -13.13 -15.04
N LEU A 275 -9.61 -13.72 -15.60
CA LEU A 275 -10.34 -14.83 -14.98
C LEU A 275 -9.46 -16.06 -14.74
N GLN A 276 -8.55 -16.38 -15.67
CA GLN A 276 -7.59 -17.49 -15.48
C GLN A 276 -6.62 -17.21 -14.33
N GLY A 277 -6.16 -15.96 -14.20
CA GLY A 277 -5.33 -15.52 -13.07
C GLY A 277 -6.10 -15.56 -11.74
N ALA A 278 -7.34 -15.07 -11.72
CA ALA A 278 -8.21 -15.14 -10.57
C ALA A 278 -8.48 -16.59 -10.14
N TYR A 279 -8.81 -17.48 -11.09
CA TYR A 279 -9.02 -18.90 -10.81
C TYR A 279 -7.77 -19.55 -10.20
N SER A 280 -6.58 -19.21 -10.71
CA SER A 280 -5.32 -19.72 -10.16
C SER A 280 -5.12 -19.27 -8.71
N ASN A 281 -5.37 -17.99 -8.40
CA ASN A 281 -5.31 -17.48 -7.03
C ASN A 281 -6.35 -18.16 -6.11
N ILE A 282 -7.60 -18.32 -6.56
CA ILE A 282 -8.69 -18.94 -5.80
C ILE A 282 -8.39 -20.41 -5.49
N ARG A 283 -7.88 -21.14 -6.48
CA ARG A 283 -7.45 -22.54 -6.31
C ARG A 283 -6.32 -22.64 -5.29
N ASP A 284 -5.30 -21.80 -5.41
CA ASP A 284 -4.14 -21.82 -4.51
C ASP A 284 -4.53 -21.38 -3.08
N ALA A 285 -5.55 -20.55 -2.93
CA ALA A 285 -6.17 -20.17 -1.65
C ALA A 285 -7.15 -21.21 -1.09
N ARG A 286 -7.49 -22.27 -1.86
CA ARG A 286 -8.49 -23.30 -1.52
C ARG A 286 -9.90 -22.73 -1.28
N LEU A 287 -10.33 -21.82 -2.14
CA LEU A 287 -11.63 -21.13 -2.04
C LEU A 287 -12.56 -21.42 -3.23
N THR A 288 -12.31 -22.49 -4.00
CA THR A 288 -13.07 -22.85 -5.20
C THR A 288 -14.52 -23.23 -4.94
N ASP A 289 -14.85 -23.67 -3.72
CA ASP A 289 -16.20 -23.96 -3.27
C ASP A 289 -16.99 -22.70 -2.84
N LYS A 290 -16.29 -21.58 -2.65
CA LYS A 290 -16.84 -20.31 -2.14
C LYS A 290 -16.97 -19.23 -3.20
N ILE A 291 -16.01 -19.19 -4.13
CA ILE A 291 -15.93 -18.14 -5.15
C ILE A 291 -16.21 -18.75 -6.52
N GLN A 292 -17.29 -18.30 -7.15
CA GLN A 292 -17.63 -18.68 -8.52
C GLN A 292 -17.22 -17.57 -9.49
N LEU A 293 -16.54 -17.96 -10.57
CA LEU A 293 -16.11 -17.05 -11.63
C LEU A 293 -16.90 -17.30 -12.91
N PHE A 294 -17.25 -16.23 -13.61
CA PHE A 294 -17.87 -16.32 -14.93
C PHE A 294 -17.47 -15.12 -15.79
N LYS A 295 -17.52 -15.29 -17.11
CA LYS A 295 -17.21 -14.23 -18.05
C LYS A 295 -18.45 -13.41 -18.35
N SER A 296 -18.41 -12.10 -18.08
CA SER A 296 -19.49 -11.19 -18.44
C SER A 296 -19.02 -9.74 -18.51
N SER A 297 -19.80 -8.90 -19.21
CA SER A 297 -19.70 -7.45 -19.07
C SER A 297 -20.47 -6.98 -17.84
N VAL A 298 -19.90 -6.03 -17.10
CA VAL A 298 -20.59 -5.36 -15.98
C VAL A 298 -21.85 -4.62 -16.42
N THR A 299 -21.97 -4.26 -17.70
CA THR A 299 -23.17 -3.61 -18.27
C THR A 299 -24.27 -4.59 -18.70
N GLY A 300 -24.12 -5.87 -18.37
CA GLY A 300 -25.11 -6.92 -18.68
C GLY A 300 -24.83 -8.16 -17.84
N LEU A 301 -25.10 -8.05 -16.54
CA LEU A 301 -24.80 -9.11 -15.59
C LEU A 301 -25.85 -10.24 -15.65
N PRO A 302 -25.45 -11.52 -15.67
CA PRO A 302 -26.35 -12.67 -15.77
C PRO A 302 -27.03 -13.02 -14.44
N PHE A 303 -27.43 -11.99 -13.68
CA PHE A 303 -28.18 -12.12 -12.43
C PHE A 303 -29.59 -11.59 -12.60
N LEU A 304 -30.52 -12.17 -11.86
CA LEU A 304 -31.85 -11.61 -11.70
C LEU A 304 -31.76 -10.23 -11.03
N SER A 305 -32.75 -9.39 -11.27
CA SER A 305 -32.87 -8.16 -10.50
C SER A 305 -33.00 -8.48 -9.01
N GLU A 306 -32.40 -7.64 -8.16
CA GLU A 306 -32.50 -7.74 -6.70
C GLU A 306 -32.10 -9.09 -6.13
N SER A 307 -30.96 -9.63 -6.59
CA SER A 307 -30.43 -10.93 -6.18
C SER A 307 -29.06 -10.88 -5.51
N ILE A 308 -28.43 -9.70 -5.47
CA ILE A 308 -27.09 -9.48 -4.89
C ILE A 308 -27.21 -8.55 -3.67
N ASP A 309 -26.64 -8.95 -2.53
CA ASP A 309 -26.67 -8.15 -1.31
C ASP A 309 -25.58 -7.08 -1.29
N VAL A 310 -24.40 -7.41 -1.84
CA VAL A 310 -23.22 -6.55 -1.80
C VAL A 310 -22.48 -6.57 -3.13
N ILE A 311 -22.14 -5.39 -3.64
CA ILE A 311 -21.20 -5.23 -4.76
C ILE A 311 -19.90 -4.62 -4.24
N LEU A 312 -18.77 -5.25 -4.54
CA LEU A 312 -17.43 -4.80 -4.19
C LEU A 312 -16.59 -4.75 -5.46
N THR A 313 -16.11 -3.59 -5.90
CA THR A 313 -15.33 -3.58 -7.15
C THR A 313 -14.35 -2.41 -7.27
N ASP A 314 -13.23 -2.71 -7.90
CA ASP A 314 -12.25 -1.72 -8.36
C ASP A 314 -12.58 -1.39 -9.81
N ILE A 315 -13.28 -0.29 -10.04
CA ILE A 315 -13.65 0.09 -11.41
C ILE A 315 -12.35 0.42 -12.15
N PRO A 316 -12.09 -0.16 -13.33
CA PRO A 316 -10.83 0.07 -14.02
C PRO A 316 -10.70 1.53 -14.47
N PHE A 317 -9.53 2.14 -14.25
CA PHE A 317 -9.25 3.53 -14.65
C PHE A 317 -7.89 3.72 -15.32
N GLY A 318 -7.85 4.60 -16.32
CA GLY A 318 -6.64 5.27 -16.79
C GLY A 318 -5.82 4.55 -17.88
N LYS A 319 -5.07 5.38 -18.64
CA LYS A 319 -4.19 5.16 -19.82
C LYS A 319 -4.71 4.29 -20.98
N LYS A 320 -5.41 3.20 -20.72
CA LYS A 320 -6.09 2.37 -21.74
C LYS A 320 -7.53 2.82 -22.01
N PHE A 321 -8.16 3.50 -21.05
CA PHE A 321 -9.49 4.06 -21.18
C PHE A 321 -9.40 5.59 -21.13
N LYS A 322 -10.01 6.26 -22.12
CA LYS A 322 -10.08 7.71 -22.21
C LYS A 322 -11.31 8.16 -21.42
N LEU A 323 -11.16 9.24 -20.64
CA LEU A 323 -12.21 9.84 -19.81
C LEU A 323 -13.57 9.99 -20.54
N THR A 324 -13.55 10.27 -21.85
CA THR A 324 -14.77 10.40 -22.68
C THR A 324 -15.54 9.10 -22.90
N GLU A 325 -14.89 7.94 -22.88
CA GLU A 325 -15.54 6.62 -22.98
C GLU A 325 -16.03 6.17 -21.61
N ASP A 326 -15.25 6.42 -20.57
CA ASP A 326 -15.57 6.08 -19.18
C ASP A 326 -16.86 6.77 -18.71
N MET A 327 -17.06 8.04 -19.08
CA MET A 327 -18.27 8.79 -18.70
C MET A 327 -19.55 8.32 -19.39
N LYS A 328 -19.44 7.66 -20.55
CA LYS A 328 -20.61 7.02 -21.21
C LYS A 328 -20.90 5.63 -20.64
N PHE A 329 -19.86 4.97 -20.13
CA PHE A 329 -19.92 3.62 -19.57
C PHE A 329 -20.49 3.62 -18.16
N LEU A 330 -20.09 4.58 -17.33
CA LEU A 330 -20.40 4.62 -15.91
C LEU A 330 -21.90 4.66 -15.58
N PRO A 331 -22.77 5.42 -16.28
CA PRO A 331 -24.21 5.36 -16.03
C PRO A 331 -24.81 3.96 -16.24
N ARG A 332 -24.36 3.22 -17.26
CA ARG A 332 -24.82 1.85 -17.52
C ARG A 332 -24.34 0.87 -16.45
N VAL A 333 -23.14 1.09 -15.92
CA VAL A 333 -22.60 0.32 -14.79
C VAL A 333 -23.46 0.53 -13.55
N PHE A 334 -23.78 1.78 -13.20
CA PHE A 334 -24.62 2.07 -12.04
C PHE A 334 -26.07 1.57 -12.22
N GLN A 335 -26.64 1.65 -13.43
CA GLN A 335 -27.95 1.05 -13.73
C GLN A 335 -27.95 -0.46 -13.52
N GLU A 336 -26.90 -1.17 -13.96
CA GLU A 336 -26.79 -2.61 -13.72
C GLU A 336 -26.55 -2.94 -12.24
N PHE A 337 -25.77 -2.12 -11.52
CA PHE A 337 -25.61 -2.27 -10.07
C PHE A 337 -26.95 -2.12 -9.35
N GLU A 338 -27.68 -1.04 -9.63
CA GLU A 338 -29.02 -0.81 -9.09
C GLU A 338 -29.98 -1.96 -9.41
N ARG A 339 -29.95 -2.48 -10.65
CA ARG A 339 -30.82 -3.58 -11.06
C ARG A 339 -30.56 -4.84 -10.25
N VAL A 340 -29.32 -5.29 -10.15
CA VAL A 340 -28.99 -6.58 -9.50
C VAL A 340 -28.97 -6.50 -7.98
N LEU A 341 -28.77 -5.32 -7.40
CA LEU A 341 -28.65 -5.15 -5.96
C LEU A 341 -30.02 -5.22 -5.27
N CYS A 342 -30.11 -5.94 -4.16
CA CYS A 342 -31.29 -6.02 -3.31
C CYS A 342 -31.61 -4.66 -2.66
N PHE A 343 -32.86 -4.44 -2.28
CA PHE A 343 -33.24 -3.33 -1.41
C PHE A 343 -32.39 -3.33 -0.13
N GLY A 344 -31.82 -2.18 0.23
CA GLY A 344 -30.91 -2.06 1.37
C GLY A 344 -29.51 -2.65 1.15
N GLY A 345 -29.24 -3.21 -0.03
CA GLY A 345 -27.93 -3.72 -0.41
C GLY A 345 -26.88 -2.61 -0.53
N THR A 346 -25.61 -3.00 -0.46
CA THR A 346 -24.47 -2.08 -0.37
C THR A 346 -23.55 -2.20 -1.58
N VAL A 347 -23.08 -1.06 -2.08
CA VAL A 347 -22.02 -1.01 -3.10
C VAL A 347 -20.79 -0.34 -2.50
N VAL A 348 -19.62 -0.95 -2.62
CA VAL A 348 -18.34 -0.31 -2.28
C VAL A 348 -17.44 -0.31 -3.51
N LEU A 349 -17.08 0.90 -3.95
CA LEU A 349 -16.31 1.15 -5.17
C LEU A 349 -14.95 1.73 -4.82
N LEU A 350 -13.90 1.25 -5.48
CA LEU A 350 -12.65 2.02 -5.56
C LEU A 350 -12.72 2.92 -6.79
N LEU A 351 -12.55 4.23 -6.57
CA LEU A 351 -12.59 5.27 -7.60
C LEU A 351 -11.26 6.02 -7.66
N ASN A 352 -10.75 6.32 -8.85
CA ASN A 352 -9.64 7.27 -8.95
C ASN A 352 -10.13 8.69 -8.61
N GLN A 353 -9.18 9.62 -8.40
CA GLN A 353 -9.51 11.00 -8.02
C GLN A 353 -10.35 11.75 -9.07
N GLU A 354 -10.18 11.47 -10.36
CA GLU A 354 -10.90 12.16 -11.44
C GLU A 354 -12.38 11.75 -11.45
N LEU A 355 -12.65 10.44 -11.42
CA LEU A 355 -14.01 9.90 -11.45
C LEU A 355 -14.75 10.16 -10.15
N TYR A 356 -14.06 10.11 -9.01
CA TYR A 356 -14.63 10.54 -7.75
C TYR A 356 -15.14 11.99 -7.83
N LYS A 357 -14.35 12.92 -8.41
CA LYS A 357 -14.78 14.32 -8.58
C LYS A 357 -15.96 14.45 -9.52
N CYS A 358 -15.99 13.70 -10.62
CA CYS A 358 -17.12 13.73 -11.56
C CYS A 358 -18.42 13.29 -10.90
N ILE A 359 -18.41 12.15 -10.20
CA ILE A 359 -19.60 11.65 -9.50
C ILE A 359 -19.98 12.57 -8.32
N SER A 360 -19.00 13.08 -7.56
CA SER A 360 -19.27 13.94 -6.40
C SER A 360 -19.83 15.31 -6.79
N ASN A 361 -19.36 15.89 -7.90
CA ASN A 361 -19.88 17.17 -8.39
C ASN A 361 -21.35 17.03 -8.83
N ASP A 362 -21.73 15.89 -9.42
CA ASP A 362 -23.12 15.59 -9.78
C ASP A 362 -24.02 15.48 -8.53
N ILE A 363 -23.51 14.89 -7.44
CA ILE A 363 -24.21 14.80 -6.14
C ILE A 363 -24.38 16.19 -5.52
N ALA A 364 -23.32 17.02 -5.51
CA ALA A 364 -23.35 18.35 -4.88
C ALA A 364 -24.29 19.33 -5.59
N GLN A 365 -24.42 19.25 -6.92
CA GLN A 365 -25.36 20.08 -7.68
C GLN A 365 -26.82 19.58 -7.60
N GLY A 366 -27.05 18.31 -7.25
CA GLY A 366 -28.39 17.76 -7.01
C GLY A 366 -29.08 18.30 -5.76
N SER A 367 -28.33 18.69 -4.72
CA SER A 367 -28.94 19.24 -3.48
C SER A 367 -29.28 20.74 -3.56
N ARG A 368 -28.82 21.46 -4.59
CA ARG A 368 -29.09 22.91 -4.74
C ARG A 368 -30.41 23.22 -5.48
N THR A 369 -31.07 22.21 -6.04
CA THR A 369 -32.28 22.39 -6.86
C THR A 369 -33.59 22.08 -6.15
N GLU A 370 -33.56 21.65 -4.89
CA GLU A 370 -34.76 21.40 -4.08
C GLU A 370 -35.09 22.50 -3.07
N SER A 371 -34.27 23.55 -2.96
CA SER A 371 -34.49 24.67 -2.02
C SER A 371 -34.95 25.98 -2.66
N SER A 372 -35.36 25.99 -3.93
CA SER A 372 -35.81 27.20 -4.64
C SER A 372 -37.25 27.17 -5.15
N ILE A 373 -38.04 26.16 -4.78
CA ILE A 373 -39.49 26.14 -5.05
C ILE A 373 -40.19 26.08 -3.70
N LEU A 374 -40.29 27.22 -3.01
CA LEU A 374 -41.28 27.54 -1.96
C LEU A 374 -40.94 28.93 -1.37
N ALA A 375 -41.04 30.00 -2.18
CA ALA A 375 -41.19 31.37 -1.67
C ALA A 375 -41.56 32.35 -2.81
N GLU A 376 -42.72 32.16 -3.46
CA GLU A 376 -43.39 33.26 -4.15
C GLU A 376 -44.87 33.25 -3.79
N SER A 377 -45.23 34.00 -2.75
CA SER A 377 -46.45 34.83 -2.72
C SER A 377 -46.56 35.55 -1.37
N SER A 378 -46.24 36.85 -1.34
CA SER A 378 -47.08 37.89 -0.71
C SER A 378 -46.33 39.23 -0.58
N THR A 379 -46.71 40.17 -1.44
CA THR A 379 -47.03 41.59 -1.14
C THR A 379 -46.16 42.41 -0.17
N ASP A 380 -45.47 43.40 -0.77
CA ASP A 380 -45.60 44.85 -0.52
C ASP A 380 -45.26 45.43 0.88
N CYS A 381 -44.11 46.14 1.00
CA CYS A 381 -44.03 47.54 1.48
C CYS A 381 -42.58 48.02 1.75
N ARG A 382 -42.20 49.10 1.04
CA ARG A 382 -41.48 50.34 1.40
C ARG A 382 -40.32 50.41 2.43
N GLN A 383 -39.40 51.33 2.05
CA GLN A 383 -38.38 52.08 2.83
C GLN A 383 -37.07 51.33 3.14
N SER A 384 -35.86 51.89 3.03
CA SER A 384 -35.32 53.18 2.56
C SER A 384 -33.79 53.17 2.84
N ASN A 385 -33.01 53.95 2.08
CA ASN A 385 -31.72 54.59 2.47
C ASN A 385 -30.49 53.67 2.60
N LEU A 386 -29.23 54.03 2.31
CA LEU A 386 -28.49 55.20 1.78
C LEU A 386 -27.03 54.65 1.66
N ILE A 387 -26.26 54.77 0.56
CA ILE A 387 -25.18 55.75 0.27
C ILE A 387 -24.22 54.98 -0.67
N SER A 388 -24.12 55.33 -1.95
CA SER A 388 -23.10 56.18 -2.59
C SER A 388 -21.65 55.69 -2.44
N VAL A 389 -20.97 55.44 -3.56
CA VAL A 389 -19.82 56.25 -4.04
C VAL A 389 -19.57 55.89 -5.52
N GLU A 390 -19.86 56.87 -6.38
CA GLU A 390 -19.41 57.03 -7.78
C GLU A 390 -17.86 57.13 -7.83
N GLN A 391 -17.10 57.00 -8.92
CA GLN A 391 -17.31 57.56 -10.25
C GLN A 391 -16.11 57.12 -11.14
N ASP A 392 -16.42 56.83 -12.40
CA ASP A 392 -15.74 57.29 -13.62
C ASP A 392 -14.22 57.18 -13.82
N ILE A 393 -13.83 56.65 -14.99
CA ILE A 393 -13.24 57.44 -16.10
C ILE A 393 -13.48 56.70 -17.44
N LYS A 394 -14.11 57.42 -18.38
CA LYS A 394 -14.15 57.14 -19.84
C LYS A 394 -13.06 57.93 -20.55
N GLN A 395 -12.51 57.37 -21.63
CA GLN A 395 -12.24 57.98 -22.96
C GLN A 395 -11.35 57.00 -23.76
N GLU A 396 -11.81 56.38 -24.86
CA GLU A 396 -11.78 56.89 -26.27
C GLU A 396 -10.38 57.38 -26.69
N SER A 397 -9.78 57.08 -27.84
CA SER A 397 -10.06 56.29 -29.05
C SER A 397 -8.77 56.32 -29.89
N ILE A 398 -8.64 55.46 -30.93
CA ILE A 398 -8.04 55.71 -32.26
C ILE A 398 -7.47 54.42 -32.89
N SER A 399 -7.82 54.25 -34.16
CA SER A 399 -7.67 53.11 -35.07
C SER A 399 -6.26 52.86 -35.62
N CYS A 400 -5.99 51.60 -35.98
CA CYS A 400 -5.35 51.27 -37.26
C CYS A 400 -5.71 49.83 -37.66
N GLY A 401 -6.24 49.64 -38.87
CA GLY A 401 -6.66 48.35 -39.39
C GLY A 401 -5.53 47.57 -40.08
N THR A 402 -5.58 46.25 -39.99
CA THR A 402 -5.07 45.36 -41.04
C THR A 402 -5.87 44.04 -41.03
N VAL A 403 -6.19 43.57 -42.23
CA VAL A 403 -7.08 42.46 -42.59
C VAL A 403 -6.45 41.10 -42.29
N SER A 404 -7.23 40.15 -41.74
CA SER A 404 -7.40 38.77 -42.30
C SER A 404 -7.71 37.69 -41.24
N SER A 405 -8.62 36.79 -41.64
CA SER A 405 -8.92 35.44 -41.14
C SER A 405 -9.79 35.28 -39.89
N SER A 406 -11.09 35.25 -40.18
CA SER A 406 -12.11 34.52 -39.43
C SER A 406 -11.76 33.04 -39.29
N GLN A 407 -11.56 32.57 -38.06
CA GLN A 407 -11.84 31.19 -37.67
C GLN A 407 -12.69 31.24 -36.41
N ASP A 408 -14.02 31.13 -36.61
CA ASP A 408 -14.97 30.77 -35.57
C ASP A 408 -14.57 29.40 -35.01
N THR A 409 -13.82 29.40 -33.92
CA THR A 409 -13.73 28.24 -33.04
C THR A 409 -15.01 28.24 -32.22
N ARG A 410 -16.01 27.52 -32.73
CA ARG A 410 -17.15 27.09 -31.93
C ARG A 410 -16.60 26.27 -30.76
N GLU A 411 -16.47 26.89 -29.60
CA GLU A 411 -16.36 26.17 -28.34
C GLU A 411 -17.62 25.32 -28.19
N GLU A 412 -17.52 24.04 -28.53
CA GLU A 412 -18.54 23.06 -28.21
C GLU A 412 -18.65 22.96 -26.69
N HIS A 413 -19.54 23.76 -26.12
CA HIS A 413 -20.05 23.56 -24.77
C HIS A 413 -20.72 22.18 -24.71
N LEU A 414 -19.94 21.15 -24.36
CA LEU A 414 -20.45 19.82 -24.05
C LEU A 414 -21.28 19.94 -22.76
N SER A 415 -22.59 20.11 -22.90
CA SER A 415 -23.55 20.00 -21.80
C SER A 415 -23.56 18.55 -21.31
N TYR A 416 -22.91 18.31 -20.18
CA TYR A 416 -22.79 16.98 -19.57
C TYR A 416 -24.11 16.57 -18.93
N LYS A 417 -24.69 15.44 -19.38
CA LYS A 417 -25.89 14.86 -18.76
C LYS A 417 -25.51 14.22 -17.41
N LYS A 418 -26.21 14.64 -16.36
CA LYS A 418 -26.21 14.13 -14.98
C LYS A 418 -26.14 12.59 -14.96
N ALA A 419 -25.18 12.01 -14.22
CA ALA A 419 -25.23 10.59 -13.90
C ALA A 419 -26.44 10.34 -12.97
N ASP A 420 -27.53 9.83 -13.53
CA ASP A 420 -28.68 9.41 -12.74
C ASP A 420 -28.31 8.12 -12.00
N LEU A 421 -28.02 8.26 -10.71
CA LEU A 421 -27.66 7.15 -9.81
C LEU A 421 -28.91 6.38 -9.33
N GLY A 422 -30.10 6.75 -9.80
CA GLY A 422 -31.35 6.07 -9.47
C GLY A 422 -31.57 5.97 -7.96
N SER A 423 -31.81 4.75 -7.48
CA SER A 423 -32.01 4.40 -6.08
C SER A 423 -30.73 4.26 -5.25
N LEU A 424 -29.54 4.42 -5.84
CA LEU A 424 -28.26 4.32 -5.13
C LEU A 424 -27.90 5.65 -4.48
N VAL A 425 -27.95 5.68 -3.15
CA VAL A 425 -27.60 6.86 -2.35
C VAL A 425 -26.17 6.74 -1.84
N PHE A 426 -25.39 7.81 -2.05
CA PHE A 426 -24.04 7.94 -1.51
C PHE A 426 -24.07 8.03 0.02
N ILE A 427 -23.22 7.25 0.69
CA ILE A 427 -23.14 7.18 2.16
C ILE A 427 -21.89 7.87 2.67
N ASP A 428 -20.71 7.40 2.25
CA ASP A 428 -19.43 7.91 2.70
C ASP A 428 -18.31 7.67 1.66
N SER A 429 -17.20 8.39 1.81
CA SER A 429 -15.99 8.17 1.04
C SER A 429 -14.73 8.30 1.90
N PHE A 430 -13.72 7.52 1.55
CA PHE A 430 -12.44 7.48 2.24
C PHE A 430 -11.30 7.62 1.23
N GLU A 431 -10.49 8.67 1.37
CA GLU A 431 -9.28 8.83 0.57
C GLU A 431 -8.25 7.76 0.94
N VAL A 432 -7.72 7.07 -0.07
CA VAL A 432 -6.68 6.04 0.08
C VAL A 432 -5.55 6.28 -0.92
N SER A 433 -4.34 5.90 -0.54
CA SER A 433 -3.18 5.96 -1.44
C SER A 433 -2.93 4.60 -2.08
N LEU A 434 -2.85 4.58 -3.41
CA LEU A 434 -2.38 3.43 -4.20
C LEU A 434 -0.85 3.51 -4.42
N GLY A 435 -0.16 4.37 -3.66
CA GLY A 435 1.28 4.60 -3.71
C GLY A 435 1.66 5.81 -4.56
N LYS A 436 1.37 5.78 -5.87
CA LYS A 436 1.67 6.91 -6.79
C LYS A 436 0.48 7.85 -6.99
N THR A 437 -0.72 7.32 -6.86
CA THR A 437 -1.98 8.02 -7.10
C THR A 437 -2.87 7.89 -5.87
N ASN A 438 -3.73 8.88 -5.68
CA ASN A 438 -4.81 8.80 -4.70
C ASN A 438 -6.06 8.22 -5.37
N ALA A 439 -6.85 7.53 -4.56
CA ALA A 439 -8.13 6.95 -4.91
C ALA A 439 -9.09 7.14 -3.74
N PHE A 440 -10.37 6.86 -3.96
CA PHE A 440 -11.42 6.98 -2.97
C PHE A 440 -12.17 5.66 -2.90
N ILE A 441 -12.28 5.09 -1.71
CA ILE A 441 -13.26 4.03 -1.46
C ILE A 441 -14.58 4.74 -1.19
N CYS A 442 -15.61 4.46 -2.00
CA CYS A 442 -16.91 5.10 -1.92
C CYS A 442 -17.99 4.07 -1.64
N LYS A 443 -18.88 4.36 -0.68
CA LYS A 443 -19.99 3.49 -0.32
C LYS A 443 -21.31 4.07 -0.77
N TYR A 444 -22.16 3.22 -1.33
CA TYR A 444 -23.52 3.53 -1.70
C TYR A 444 -24.48 2.49 -1.12
N LYS A 445 -25.74 2.87 -0.97
CA LYS A 445 -26.80 1.98 -0.53
C LYS A 445 -28.02 2.13 -1.42
N LYS A 446 -28.65 1.01 -1.80
CA LYS A 446 -29.94 1.03 -2.50
C LYS A 446 -31.07 1.28 -1.53
N ILE A 447 -31.87 2.32 -1.77
CA ILE A 447 -32.93 2.76 -0.85
C ILE A 447 -34.36 2.54 -1.36
N THR A 448 -34.53 2.13 -2.61
CA THR A 448 -35.85 1.85 -3.21
C THR A 448 -35.78 0.66 -4.14
#